data_AF-A0ABD2UXL2-F1
#
_entry.id   AF-A0ABD2UXL2-F1
#
_cell.length_a   1.000
_cell.length_b   1.000
_cell.length_c   1.000
_cell.angle_alpha   90.00
_cell.angle_beta   90.00
_cell.angle_gamma   90.00
#
_symmetry.space_group_name_H-M   'P 1'
#
loop_
_entity.id
_entity.type
_entity.pdbx_description
1 polymer ?
#
loop_
_entity_poly.entity_id
_entity_poly.type
_entity_poly.pdbx_seq_one_letter_code
_entity_poly.pdbx_strand_id
1 'polypeptide(L)'
;MQKIIERYRARARETMTVDKSTELEHYMENLKHETANMAKKIEILEVSKRKLMGQGLGSCSMDELEDIDSQLERTLKIIRARKTQLFKDEIEHLNAKERLLLQQNASLREKCGFRPMLLESAPAPVPAPPPTPPAQAKERGNCSQSTKNWEVETELFIGIPQMRCL
;
A
#
# COMPACT_ATOMS: atom_id res chain seq x y z
N MET A 1 -60.11 53.54 8.55
CA MET A 1 -59.44 52.44 9.28
C MET A 1 -58.56 51.56 8.39
N GLN A 2 -59.03 51.03 7.25
CA GLN A 2 -58.27 50.09 6.40
C GLN A 2 -56.90 50.59 5.93
N LYS A 3 -56.79 51.86 5.48
CA LYS A 3 -55.50 52.48 5.08
C LYS A 3 -54.42 52.48 6.17
N ILE A 4 -54.82 52.46 7.44
CA ILE A 4 -53.87 52.41 8.56
C ILE A 4 -53.39 50.96 8.72
N ILE A 5 -54.30 49.99 8.66
CA ILE A 5 -54.00 48.55 8.72
C ILE A 5 -53.07 48.13 7.58
N GLU A 6 -53.30 48.61 6.36
CA GLU A 6 -52.46 48.32 5.20
C GLU A 6 -51.02 48.85 5.36
N ARG A 7 -50.86 50.06 5.91
CA ARG A 7 -49.53 50.62 6.19
C ARG A 7 -48.75 49.78 7.21
N TYR A 8 -49.40 49.29 8.26
CA TYR A 8 -48.77 48.39 9.23
C TYR A 8 -48.41 47.03 8.60
N ARG A 9 -49.28 46.47 7.76
CA ARG A 9 -49.00 45.21 7.04
C ARG A 9 -47.84 45.36 6.05
N ALA A 10 -47.75 46.47 5.34
CA ALA A 10 -46.65 46.76 4.42
C ALA A 10 -45.32 46.85 5.17
N ARG A 11 -45.29 47.59 6.27
CA ARG A 11 -44.08 47.74 7.10
C ARG A 11 -43.66 46.42 7.74
N ALA A 12 -44.61 45.62 8.24
CA ALA A 12 -44.31 44.29 8.78
C ALA A 12 -43.71 43.34 7.72
N ARG A 13 -44.22 43.36 6.47
CA ARG A 13 -43.65 42.59 5.36
C ARG A 13 -42.22 43.03 5.02
N GLU A 14 -41.99 44.34 4.98
CA GLU A 14 -40.69 44.93 4.67
C GLU A 14 -39.62 44.56 5.71
N THR A 15 -39.96 44.62 7.00
CA THR A 15 -39.07 44.15 8.09
C THR A 15 -38.75 42.66 7.94
N MET A 16 -39.77 41.84 7.64
CA MET A 16 -39.59 40.39 7.44
C MET A 16 -38.74 40.05 6.21
N THR A 17 -38.79 40.87 5.15
CA THR A 17 -37.93 40.69 3.97
C THR A 17 -36.49 41.10 4.22
N VAL A 18 -36.27 42.16 5.01
CA VAL A 18 -34.92 42.58 5.40
C VAL A 18 -34.28 41.53 6.30
N ASP A 19 -34.99 41.02 7.31
CA ASP A 19 -34.48 39.95 8.19
C ASP A 19 -34.13 38.66 7.42
N LYS A 20 -34.94 38.29 6.44
CA LYS A 20 -34.63 37.13 5.58
C LYS A 20 -33.43 37.36 4.67
N SER A 21 -33.23 38.59 4.19
CA SER A 21 -32.08 38.96 3.37
C SER A 21 -30.79 38.92 4.20
N THR A 22 -30.83 39.45 5.42
CA THR A 22 -29.67 39.43 6.33
C THR A 22 -29.34 38.03 6.81
N GLU A 23 -30.33 37.18 7.10
CA GLU A 23 -30.12 35.76 7.39
C GLU A 23 -29.46 35.02 6.22
N LEU A 24 -29.91 35.27 4.99
CA LEU A 24 -29.33 34.67 3.79
C LEU A 24 -27.89 35.16 3.54
N GLU A 25 -27.61 36.45 3.74
CA GLU A 25 -26.28 37.03 3.65
C GLU A 25 -25.32 36.42 4.67
N HIS A 26 -25.73 36.31 5.93
CA HIS A 26 -24.95 35.63 6.97
C HIS A 26 -24.72 34.15 6.67
N TYR A 27 -25.72 33.45 6.15
CA TYR A 27 -25.57 32.06 5.72
C TYR A 27 -24.54 31.93 4.59
N MET A 28 -24.60 32.81 3.59
CA MET A 28 -23.62 32.84 2.50
C MET A 28 -22.21 33.17 3.00
N GLU A 29 -22.07 34.10 3.95
CA GLU A 29 -20.78 34.42 4.56
C GLU A 29 -20.21 33.24 5.35
N ASN A 30 -21.05 32.54 6.11
CA ASN A 30 -20.67 31.32 6.83
C ASN A 30 -20.18 30.23 5.88
N LEU A 31 -20.89 29.99 4.76
CA LEU A 31 -20.47 29.01 3.75
C LEU A 31 -19.13 29.38 3.10
N LYS A 32 -18.90 30.67 2.81
CA LYS A 32 -17.61 31.14 2.29
C LYS A 32 -16.50 30.89 3.29
N HIS A 33 -16.73 31.19 4.57
CA HIS A 33 -15.77 30.95 5.63
C HIS A 33 -15.46 29.45 5.79
N GLU A 34 -16.49 28.61 5.80
CA GLU A 34 -16.33 27.15 5.89
C GLU A 34 -15.53 26.59 4.69
N THR A 35 -15.83 27.07 3.48
CA THR A 35 -15.11 26.69 2.26
C THR A 35 -13.63 27.08 2.34
N ALA A 36 -13.34 28.32 2.78
CA ALA A 36 -11.98 28.79 2.96
C ALA A 36 -11.22 27.98 4.02
N ASN A 37 -11.88 27.65 5.12
CA ASN A 37 -11.30 26.80 6.18
C ASN A 37 -10.99 25.40 5.67
N MET A 38 -11.87 24.81 4.86
CA MET A 38 -11.67 23.50 4.28
C MET A 38 -10.51 23.50 3.26
N ALA A 39 -10.43 24.52 2.40
CA ALA A 39 -9.31 24.69 1.48
C ALA A 39 -7.96 24.78 2.22
N LYS A 40 -7.90 25.56 3.31
CA LYS A 40 -6.70 25.66 4.14
C LYS A 40 -6.31 24.32 4.79
N LYS A 41 -7.29 23.54 5.25
CA LYS A 41 -7.03 22.19 5.81
C LYS A 41 -6.45 21.26 4.74
N ILE A 42 -6.97 21.30 3.53
CA ILE A 42 -6.46 20.52 2.40
C ILE A 42 -5.01 20.89 2.12
N GLU A 43 -4.70 22.19 2.01
CA GLU A 43 -3.35 22.68 1.77
C GLU A 43 -2.35 22.17 2.83
N ILE A 44 -2.72 22.25 4.11
CA ILE A 44 -1.87 21.74 5.21
C ILE A 44 -1.62 20.23 5.07
N LEU A 45 -2.65 19.45 4.74
CA LEU A 45 -2.54 18.02 4.53
C LEU A 45 -1.66 17.68 3.32
N GLU A 46 -1.78 18.43 2.22
CA GLU A 46 -0.95 18.25 1.03
C GLU A 46 0.52 18.60 1.28
N VAL A 47 0.78 19.66 2.04
CA VAL A 47 2.14 20.01 2.50
C VAL A 47 2.72 18.89 3.35
N SER A 48 1.97 18.41 4.34
CA SER A 48 2.38 17.31 5.21
C SER A 48 2.67 16.04 4.40
N LYS A 49 1.79 15.67 3.47
CA LYS A 49 2.01 14.55 2.53
C LYS A 49 3.30 14.73 1.73
N ARG A 50 3.53 15.90 1.14
CA ARG A 50 4.76 16.17 0.37
C ARG A 50 6.01 16.03 1.22
N LYS A 51 6.00 16.58 2.44
CA LYS A 51 7.10 16.43 3.41
C LYS A 51 7.37 14.95 3.74
N LEU A 52 6.34 14.15 4.02
CA LEU A 52 6.47 12.70 4.26
C LEU A 52 7.00 11.93 3.03
N MET A 53 6.77 12.46 1.83
CA MET A 53 7.31 11.93 0.56
C MET A 53 8.73 12.43 0.25
N GLY A 54 9.38 13.14 1.18
CA GLY A 54 10.72 13.68 1.02
C GLY A 54 10.81 14.95 0.17
N GLN A 55 9.68 15.61 -0.11
CA GLN A 55 9.63 16.80 -0.96
C GLN A 55 9.56 18.08 -0.12
N GLY A 56 10.26 19.13 -0.55
CA GLY A 56 10.19 20.44 0.11
C GLY A 56 10.80 20.48 1.52
N LEU A 57 11.73 19.58 1.83
CA LEU A 57 12.36 19.49 3.15
C LEU A 57 13.35 20.63 3.46
N GLY A 58 13.81 21.37 2.46
CA GLY A 58 14.80 22.44 2.65
C GLY A 58 14.30 23.62 3.51
N SER A 59 12.99 23.73 3.73
CA SER A 59 12.38 24.72 4.62
C SER A 59 11.97 24.15 5.98
N CYS A 60 12.23 22.87 6.25
CA CYS A 60 11.87 22.24 7.53
C CYS A 60 12.90 22.61 8.62
N SER A 61 12.43 22.71 9.86
CA SER A 61 13.33 22.77 11.01
C SER A 61 13.94 21.40 11.30
N MET A 62 14.96 21.37 12.17
CA MET A 62 15.56 20.11 12.62
C MET A 62 14.53 19.23 13.33
N ASP A 63 13.74 19.81 14.24
CA ASP A 63 12.70 19.10 15.00
C ASP A 63 11.63 18.50 14.06
N GLU A 64 11.18 19.27 13.06
CA GLU A 64 10.22 18.78 12.07
C GLU A 64 10.78 17.60 11.27
N LEU A 65 12.08 17.61 10.97
CA LEU A 65 12.72 16.54 10.22
C LEU A 65 12.89 15.27 11.07
N GLU A 66 13.22 15.42 12.35
CA GLU A 66 13.29 14.31 13.32
C GLU A 66 11.92 13.66 13.53
N ASP A 67 10.86 14.45 13.60
CA ASP A 67 9.48 13.96 13.69
C ASP A 67 9.08 13.16 12.45
N ILE A 68 9.39 13.67 11.26
CA ILE A 68 9.12 12.99 9.99
C ILE A 68 9.87 11.65 9.93
N ASP A 69 11.16 11.63 10.26
CA ASP A 69 11.98 10.42 10.25
C ASP A 69 11.44 9.38 11.24
N SER A 70 11.19 9.79 12.47
CA SER A 70 10.61 8.95 13.53
C SER A 70 9.24 8.38 13.14
N GLN A 71 8.41 9.16 12.45
CA GLN A 71 7.11 8.72 11.95
C GLN A 71 7.27 7.69 10.83
N LEU A 72 8.17 7.92 9.87
CA LEU A 72 8.45 7.00 8.77
C LEU A 72 9.02 5.68 9.29
N GLU A 73 9.97 5.72 10.21
CA GLU A 73 10.58 4.52 10.78
C GLU A 73 9.53 3.64 11.48
N ARG A 74 8.73 4.23 12.38
CA ARG A 74 7.67 3.51 13.11
C ARG A 74 6.65 2.91 12.17
N THR A 75 6.17 3.66 11.19
CA THR A 75 5.13 3.18 10.26
C THR A 75 5.68 2.11 9.32
N LEU A 76 6.92 2.24 8.82
CA LEU A 76 7.57 1.20 8.02
C LEU A 76 7.75 -0.10 8.79
N LYS A 77 8.14 -0.02 10.07
CA LYS A 77 8.24 -1.20 10.95
C LYS A 77 6.89 -1.94 11.05
N ILE A 78 5.79 -1.20 11.25
CA ILE A 78 4.43 -1.77 11.32
C ILE A 78 4.04 -2.40 9.98
N ILE A 79 4.26 -1.70 8.85
CA ILE A 79 3.92 -2.21 7.52
C ILE A 79 4.68 -3.50 7.21
N ARG A 80 5.99 -3.53 7.49
CA ARG A 80 6.82 -4.72 7.28
C ARG A 80 6.34 -5.88 8.16
N ALA A 81 6.06 -5.64 9.44
CA ALA A 81 5.56 -6.67 10.34
C ALA A 81 4.23 -7.26 9.83
N ARG A 82 3.29 -6.41 9.42
CA ARG A 82 2.00 -6.85 8.86
C ARG A 82 2.17 -7.64 7.57
N LYS A 83 3.02 -7.16 6.65
CA LYS A 83 3.31 -7.85 5.38
C LYS A 83 3.91 -9.24 5.63
N THR A 84 4.86 -9.34 6.55
CA THR A 84 5.46 -10.61 6.95
C THR A 84 4.41 -11.56 7.54
N GLN A 85 3.52 -11.06 8.41
CA GLN A 85 2.45 -11.89 8.98
C GLN A 85 1.51 -12.42 7.89
N LEU A 86 1.03 -11.55 6.99
CA LEU A 86 0.14 -11.96 5.90
C LEU A 86 0.77 -13.03 5.00
N PHE A 87 2.07 -12.92 4.70
CA PHE A 87 2.75 -13.94 3.92
C PHE A 87 2.93 -15.26 4.67
N LYS A 88 3.18 -15.21 5.97
CA LYS A 88 3.21 -16.45 6.79
C LYS A 88 1.86 -17.16 6.76
N ASP A 89 0.78 -16.41 6.97
CA ASP A 89 -0.57 -16.94 6.95
C ASP A 89 -0.90 -17.58 5.58
N GLU A 90 -0.52 -16.93 4.48
CA GLU A 90 -0.72 -17.46 3.12
C GLU A 90 0.11 -18.74 2.87
N ILE A 91 1.38 -18.76 3.29
CA ILE A 91 2.24 -19.94 3.19
C ILE A 91 1.64 -21.11 3.99
N GLU A 92 1.17 -20.87 5.20
CA GLU A 92 0.54 -21.89 6.03
C GLU A 92 -0.74 -22.45 5.39
N HIS A 93 -1.57 -21.58 4.83
CA HIS A 93 -2.78 -21.96 4.12
C HIS A 93 -2.47 -22.82 2.87
N LEU A 94 -1.49 -22.41 2.06
CA LEU A 94 -1.06 -23.16 0.87
C LEU A 94 -0.47 -24.52 1.25
N ASN A 95 0.37 -24.58 2.29
CA ASN A 95 0.92 -25.83 2.79
C ASN A 95 -0.18 -26.79 3.30
N ALA A 96 -1.23 -26.26 3.94
CA ALA A 96 -2.37 -27.08 4.37
C ALA A 96 -3.14 -27.63 3.17
N LYS A 97 -3.34 -26.81 2.14
CA LYS A 97 -3.99 -27.22 0.88
C LYS A 97 -3.17 -28.27 0.14
N GLU A 98 -1.85 -28.11 0.06
CA GLU A 98 -0.95 -29.10 -0.53
C GLU A 98 -1.08 -30.45 0.16
N ARG A 99 -1.00 -30.48 1.50
CA ARG A 99 -1.17 -31.73 2.28
C ARG A 99 -2.51 -32.41 2.00
N LEU A 100 -3.60 -31.65 1.97
CA LEU A 100 -4.93 -32.17 1.67
C LEU A 100 -4.99 -32.79 0.26
N LEU A 101 -4.46 -32.09 -0.74
CA LEU A 101 -4.43 -32.55 -2.13
C LEU A 101 -3.54 -33.79 -2.30
N LEU A 102 -2.41 -33.87 -1.62
CA LEU A 102 -1.56 -35.05 -1.62
C LEU A 102 -2.29 -36.27 -1.04
N GLN A 103 -3.00 -36.09 0.08
CA GLN A 103 -3.81 -37.16 0.69
C GLN A 103 -4.93 -37.62 -0.25
N GLN A 104 -5.65 -36.69 -0.88
CA GLN A 104 -6.71 -37.01 -1.85
C GLN A 104 -6.14 -37.75 -3.07
N ASN A 105 -5.02 -37.28 -3.63
CA ASN A 105 -4.35 -37.93 -4.74
C ASN A 105 -3.89 -39.35 -4.40
N ALA A 106 -3.33 -39.56 -3.21
CA ALA A 106 -2.95 -40.90 -2.75
C ALA A 106 -4.15 -41.85 -2.70
N SER A 107 -5.28 -41.39 -2.12
CA SER A 107 -6.52 -42.17 -2.07
C SER A 107 -7.09 -42.48 -3.47
N LEU A 108 -7.02 -41.53 -4.40
CA LEU A 108 -7.47 -41.75 -5.78
C LEU A 108 -6.57 -42.74 -6.52
N ARG A 109 -5.25 -42.65 -6.35
CA ARG A 109 -4.30 -43.60 -6.97
C ARG A 109 -4.55 -45.03 -6.51
N GLU A 110 -4.81 -45.23 -5.21
CA GLU A 110 -5.19 -46.52 -4.65
C GLU A 110 -6.49 -47.05 -5.30
N LYS A 111 -7.53 -46.22 -5.38
CA LYS A 111 -8.82 -46.59 -5.98
C LYS A 111 -8.72 -46.90 -7.48
N CYS A 112 -7.87 -46.20 -8.21
CA CYS A 112 -7.68 -46.38 -9.64
C CYS A 112 -6.70 -47.50 -10.00
N GLY A 113 -6.19 -48.27 -9.03
CA GLY A 113 -5.26 -49.38 -9.28
C GLY A 113 -3.90 -48.94 -9.83
N PHE A 114 -3.56 -47.64 -9.77
CA PHE A 114 -2.26 -47.14 -10.14
C PHE A 114 -1.28 -47.47 -9.01
N ARG A 115 -0.61 -48.62 -9.14
CA ARG A 115 0.56 -48.98 -8.31
C ARG A 115 1.57 -47.84 -8.37
N PRO A 116 2.14 -47.38 -7.24
CA PRO A 116 3.06 -46.26 -7.26
C PRO A 116 4.28 -46.62 -8.11
N MET A 117 4.52 -45.86 -9.18
CA MET A 117 5.89 -45.65 -9.65
C MET A 117 6.59 -45.01 -8.46
N LEU A 118 7.43 -45.80 -7.78
CA LEU A 118 8.33 -45.32 -6.75
C LEU A 118 9.06 -44.11 -7.34
N LEU A 119 8.85 -42.95 -6.73
CA LEU A 119 9.64 -41.75 -7.01
C LEU A 119 11.03 -42.03 -6.43
N GLU A 120 11.83 -42.74 -7.20
CA GLU A 120 13.21 -43.05 -6.87
C GLU A 120 14.05 -41.80 -7.16
N SER A 121 14.42 -41.09 -6.10
CA SER A 121 15.78 -40.57 -5.84
C SER A 121 15.72 -39.43 -4.83
N ALA A 122 15.93 -39.76 -3.56
CA ALA A 122 16.66 -38.83 -2.70
C ALA A 122 18.14 -38.92 -3.13
N PRO A 123 18.82 -37.82 -3.46
CA PRO A 123 20.25 -37.89 -3.70
C PRO A 123 20.93 -38.23 -2.37
N ALA A 124 21.81 -39.24 -2.40
CA ALA A 124 22.60 -39.66 -1.25
C ALA A 124 23.34 -38.45 -0.62
N PRO A 125 23.59 -38.44 0.70
CA PRO A 125 24.38 -37.39 1.31
C PRO A 125 25.79 -37.44 0.72
N VAL A 126 26.18 -36.38 0.02
CA VAL A 126 27.53 -36.20 -0.52
C VAL A 126 28.52 -36.21 0.65
N PRO A 127 29.58 -37.03 0.63
CA PRO A 127 30.59 -37.00 1.68
C PRO A 127 31.33 -35.66 1.62
N ALA A 128 31.53 -35.03 2.78
CA ALA A 128 32.25 -33.77 2.91
C ALA A 128 33.66 -33.86 2.31
N PRO A 129 34.14 -32.83 1.56
CA PRO A 129 35.46 -32.86 0.97
C PRO A 129 36.55 -32.68 2.04
N PRO A 130 37.75 -33.28 1.87
CA PRO A 130 38.86 -33.11 2.81
C PRO A 130 39.47 -31.70 2.69
N PRO A 131 40.08 -31.16 3.76
CA PRO A 131 40.65 -29.81 3.74
C PRO A 131 41.93 -29.80 2.91
N THR A 132 42.05 -28.83 1.99
CA THR A 132 43.30 -28.57 1.25
C THR A 132 44.00 -27.31 1.79
N PRO A 133 45.35 -27.33 1.92
CA PRO A 133 46.14 -26.19 2.42
C PRO A 133 46.42 -25.14 1.31
N PRO A 134 46.89 -23.92 1.67
CA PRO A 134 46.85 -22.78 0.76
C PRO A 134 48.14 -22.64 -0.07
N ALA A 135 48.03 -22.50 -1.40
CA ALA A 135 49.05 -21.83 -2.22
C ALA A 135 48.59 -21.48 -3.65
N GLN A 136 48.52 -20.17 -3.90
CA GLN A 136 49.02 -19.39 -5.06
C GLN A 136 48.56 -19.67 -6.52
N ALA A 137 47.90 -18.63 -7.07
CA ALA A 137 47.90 -18.07 -8.44
C ALA A 137 48.42 -18.89 -9.65
N LYS A 138 47.62 -18.97 -10.73
CA LYS A 138 47.83 -18.22 -12.02
C LYS A 138 46.98 -18.79 -13.20
N GLU A 139 46.33 -17.85 -13.91
CA GLU A 139 45.85 -17.80 -15.31
C GLU A 139 45.08 -18.93 -16.04
N ARG A 140 43.88 -18.53 -16.49
CA ARG A 140 43.36 -18.52 -17.88
C ARG A 140 42.94 -19.84 -18.55
N GLY A 141 41.66 -19.91 -18.91
CA GLY A 141 41.13 -20.82 -19.93
C GLY A 141 39.61 -20.78 -20.05
N ASN A 142 39.09 -19.98 -20.99
CA ASN A 142 37.68 -19.98 -21.38
C ASN A 142 37.29 -21.32 -22.03
N CYS A 143 36.10 -21.83 -21.74
CA CYS A 143 35.32 -22.63 -22.70
C CYS A 143 33.83 -22.51 -22.38
N SER A 144 33.07 -22.03 -23.35
CA SER A 144 31.63 -21.82 -23.33
C SER A 144 30.89 -23.14 -23.21
N GLN A 145 29.84 -23.18 -22.38
CA GLN A 145 28.70 -24.07 -22.61
C GLN A 145 27.43 -23.45 -22.06
N SER A 146 26.70 -22.86 -23.01
CA SER A 146 25.27 -22.64 -23.02
C SER A 146 24.49 -23.80 -22.41
N THR A 147 23.67 -23.52 -21.40
CA THR A 147 22.34 -24.15 -21.23
C THR A 147 21.45 -23.30 -20.30
N LYS A 148 20.60 -22.50 -20.95
CA LYS A 148 19.20 -22.16 -20.60
C LYS A 148 18.89 -21.74 -19.15
N ASN A 149 18.96 -20.43 -18.90
CA ASN A 149 18.16 -19.79 -17.85
C ASN A 149 16.68 -19.84 -18.29
N TRP A 150 15.84 -20.50 -17.51
CA TRP A 150 14.40 -20.28 -17.59
C TRP A 150 14.08 -19.07 -16.71
N GLU A 151 14.19 -17.89 -17.29
CA GLU A 151 13.72 -16.66 -16.66
C GLU A 151 12.20 -16.69 -16.70
N VAL A 152 11.56 -17.04 -15.58
CA VAL A 152 10.13 -16.82 -15.40
C VAL A 152 9.99 -15.36 -15.01
N GLU A 153 9.65 -14.52 -15.98
CA GLU A 153 9.17 -13.17 -15.71
C GLU A 153 7.86 -13.30 -14.91
N THR A 154 7.97 -13.24 -13.59
CA THR A 154 6.81 -12.90 -12.76
C THR A 154 6.61 -11.40 -12.90
N GLU A 155 5.55 -10.99 -13.57
CA GLU A 155 5.06 -9.60 -13.51
C GLU A 155 4.45 -9.32 -12.12
N LEU A 156 5.22 -9.56 -11.05
CA LEU A 156 4.83 -9.18 -9.69
C LEU A 156 5.30 -7.74 -9.46
N PHE A 157 4.54 -6.79 -10.00
CA PHE A 157 4.79 -5.38 -9.78
C PHE A 157 4.33 -4.98 -8.37
N ILE A 158 5.24 -4.99 -7.40
CA ILE A 158 5.02 -4.40 -6.08
C ILE A 158 5.38 -2.92 -6.15
N GLY A 159 4.53 -2.13 -6.81
CA GLY A 159 4.69 -0.68 -6.97
C GLY A 159 3.36 -0.01 -7.37
N ILE A 160 3.29 1.32 -7.23
CA ILE A 160 2.11 2.09 -7.65
C ILE A 160 1.98 1.99 -9.19
N PRO A 161 0.82 1.58 -9.74
CA PRO A 161 0.68 1.33 -11.17
C PRO A 161 0.95 2.61 -11.99
N GLN A 162 1.68 2.48 -13.10
CA GLN A 162 1.86 3.56 -14.07
C GLN A 162 0.51 3.92 -14.68
N MET A 163 0.03 5.14 -14.42
CA MET A 163 -1.05 5.74 -15.20
C MET A 163 -0.48 6.05 -16.58
N ARG A 164 -0.84 5.25 -17.59
CA ARG A 164 -0.64 5.65 -18.99
C ARG A 164 -1.64 6.77 -19.27
N CYS A 165 -1.17 8.01 -19.25
CA CYS A 165 -1.92 9.13 -19.81
C CYS A 165 -2.00 8.95 -21.34
N LEU A 166 -3.22 8.96 -21.87
CA LEU A 166 -3.52 9.27 -23.27
C LEU A 166 -3.71 10.78 -23.41
#